data_AF-A0A0R2E340-F1
#
_entry.id   AF-A0A0R2E340-F1
#
_cell.length_a   1.000
_cell.length_b   1.000
_cell.length_c   1.000
_cell.angle_alpha   90.00
_cell.angle_beta   90.00
_cell.angle_gamma   90.00
#
_symmetry.space_group_name_H-M   'P 1'
#
loop_
_entity.id
_entity.type
_entity.pdbx_description
1 polymer ?
#
loop_
_entity_poly.entity_id
_entity_poly.type
_entity_poly.pdbx_seq_one_letter_code
_entity_poly.pdbx_strand_id
1 'polypeptide(L)'
;MSRETTKLERILNFIEGNGEIITGVKCTSLNKNGFNDMEGIQWIVGIKILTIKEYRNVQFSWFTNSTYIDDYYLDNNDNPTNKEFKDSVMKNIEELLINTLAMKKCS
;
A
#
# COMPACT_ATOMS: atom_id res chain seq x y z
N MET A 1 -0.46 -16.00 -14.73
CA MET A 1 -0.87 -15.99 -13.31
C MET A 1 -1.69 -14.73 -13.08
N SER A 2 -2.99 -14.86 -12.83
CA SER A 2 -3.78 -13.72 -12.35
C SER A 2 -3.24 -13.34 -10.97
N ARG A 3 -2.65 -12.14 -10.85
CA ARG A 3 -2.39 -11.57 -9.51
C ARG A 3 -3.75 -11.22 -8.95
N GLU A 4 -4.25 -12.00 -8.00
CA GLU A 4 -5.46 -11.63 -7.27
C GLU A 4 -5.21 -10.29 -6.59
N THR A 5 -5.99 -9.28 -6.96
CA THR A 5 -5.93 -7.95 -6.38
C THR A 5 -6.86 -7.89 -5.17
N THR A 6 -6.41 -7.29 -4.08
CA THR A 6 -7.18 -7.10 -2.84
C THR A 6 -7.53 -5.63 -2.61
N LYS A 7 -8.44 -5.36 -1.69
CA LYS A 7 -8.71 -4.00 -1.15
C LYS A 7 -7.74 -3.67 -0.02
N LEU A 8 -7.47 -2.38 0.20
CA LEU A 8 -6.63 -1.89 1.30
C LEU A 8 -7.11 -2.37 2.67
N GLU A 9 -8.42 -2.28 2.95
CA GLU A 9 -9.03 -2.72 4.21
C GLU A 9 -8.65 -4.16 4.58
N ARG A 10 -8.64 -5.07 3.61
CA ARG A 10 -8.24 -6.47 3.84
C ARG A 10 -6.77 -6.60 4.22
N ILE A 11 -5.91 -5.71 3.71
CA ILE A 11 -4.49 -5.66 4.08
C ILE A 11 -4.34 -5.13 5.51
N LEU A 12 -5.07 -4.07 5.86
CA LEU A 12 -5.09 -3.51 7.22
C LEU A 12 -5.58 -4.54 8.24
N ASN A 13 -6.72 -5.19 7.98
CA ASN A 13 -7.24 -6.25 8.83
C ASN A 13 -6.27 -7.43 8.97
N PHE A 14 -5.52 -7.77 7.91
CA PHE A 14 -4.47 -8.79 7.99
C PHE A 14 -3.34 -8.35 8.93
N ILE A 15 -2.91 -7.10 8.87
CA ILE A 15 -1.87 -6.55 9.74
C ILE A 15 -2.34 -6.55 11.21
N GLU A 16 -3.55 -6.06 11.46
CA GLU A 16 -4.13 -6.00 12.81
C GLU A 16 -4.32 -7.38 13.43
N GLY A 17 -4.78 -8.35 12.65
CA GLY A 17 -4.98 -9.72 13.11
C GLY A 17 -3.69 -10.52 13.33
N ASN A 18 -2.56 -10.10 12.76
CA ASN A 18 -1.31 -10.88 12.76
C ASN A 18 -0.08 -10.07 13.26
N GLY A 19 -0.29 -8.95 13.96
CA GLY A 19 0.79 -8.01 14.32
C GLY A 19 1.96 -8.63 15.09
N GLU A 20 1.73 -9.69 15.86
CA GLU A 20 2.75 -10.41 16.65
C GLU A 20 3.78 -11.13 15.77
N ILE A 21 3.35 -11.66 14.62
CA ILE A 21 4.23 -12.40 13.70
C ILE A 21 4.82 -11.50 12.60
N ILE A 22 4.40 -10.24 12.52
CA ILE A 22 4.84 -9.27 11.52
C ILE A 22 6.05 -8.48 12.06
N THR A 23 7.15 -8.57 11.31
CA THR A 23 8.42 -7.88 11.62
C THR A 23 8.54 -6.56 10.86
N GLY A 24 7.85 -6.40 9.73
CA GLY A 24 7.84 -5.16 8.98
C GLY A 24 6.85 -5.18 7.82
N VAL A 25 6.63 -4.00 7.26
CA VAL A 25 5.78 -3.79 6.08
C VAL A 25 6.52 -2.88 5.12
N LYS A 26 6.28 -3.05 3.82
CA LYS A 26 6.91 -2.25 2.78
C LYS A 26 5.98 -2.02 1.60
N CYS A 27 5.85 -0.77 1.16
CA CYS A 27 5.28 -0.46 -0.14
C CYS A 27 6.36 -0.68 -1.22
N THR A 28 6.19 -1.71 -2.06
CA THR A 28 7.23 -2.14 -2.99
C THR A 28 7.10 -1.53 -4.37
N SER A 29 5.90 -1.08 -4.77
CA SER A 29 5.71 -0.51 -6.10
C SER A 29 4.39 0.27 -6.23
N LEU A 30 4.39 1.31 -7.04
CA LEU A 30 3.19 1.97 -7.56
C LEU A 30 3.22 1.98 -9.10
N ASN A 31 2.34 1.18 -9.70
CA ASN A 31 2.29 0.98 -11.15
C ASN A 31 0.96 1.42 -11.72
N LYS A 32 0.99 2.20 -12.80
CA LYS A 32 -0.21 2.54 -13.57
C LYS A 32 -0.66 1.29 -14.33
N ASN A 33 -1.92 0.91 -14.19
CA ASN A 33 -2.51 -0.28 -14.82
C ASN A 33 -3.37 0.07 -16.04
N GLY A 34 -4.00 1.25 -16.05
CA GLY A 34 -4.92 1.64 -17.11
C GLY A 34 -5.58 2.98 -16.87
N PHE A 35 -6.59 3.28 -17.68
CA PHE A 35 -7.47 4.43 -17.54
C PHE A 35 -8.92 3.95 -17.75
N ASN A 36 -9.82 4.43 -16.91
CA ASN A 36 -11.26 4.23 -17.04
C ASN A 36 -11.91 5.62 -17.07
N ASP A 37 -12.76 5.87 -18.06
CA ASP A 37 -13.39 7.19 -18.26
C ASP A 37 -14.23 7.64 -17.05
N MET A 38 -14.74 6.72 -16.22
CA MET A 38 -15.52 7.05 -15.02
C MET A 38 -14.67 7.20 -13.75
N GLU A 39 -13.57 6.45 -13.63
CA GLU A 39 -12.78 6.38 -12.38
C GLU A 39 -11.37 6.98 -12.49
N GLY A 40 -10.98 7.39 -13.69
CA GLY A 40 -9.68 7.96 -13.99
C GLY A 40 -8.57 6.91 -14.11
N ILE A 41 -7.38 7.27 -13.63
CA ILE A 41 -6.19 6.43 -13.75
C ILE A 41 -6.28 5.26 -12.78
N GLN A 42 -6.09 4.04 -13.28
CA GLN A 42 -6.04 2.84 -12.45
C GLN A 42 -4.61 2.55 -12.02
N TRP A 43 -4.43 2.18 -10.75
CA TRP A 43 -3.17 1.91 -10.11
C TRP A 43 -3.15 0.52 -9.46
N ILE A 44 -1.98 -0.10 -9.48
CA ILE A 44 -1.66 -1.29 -8.69
C ILE A 44 -0.53 -0.94 -7.72
N VAL A 45 -0.84 -1.05 -6.43
CA VAL A 45 0.10 -0.90 -5.33
C VAL A 45 0.60 -2.27 -4.90
N GLY A 46 1.91 -2.46 -4.90
CA GLY A 46 2.54 -3.66 -4.37
C GLY A 46 2.90 -3.46 -2.91
N ILE A 47 2.45 -4.36 -2.03
CA ILE A 47 2.73 -4.30 -0.59
C ILE A 47 3.33 -5.62 -0.16
N LYS A 48 4.44 -5.56 0.57
CA LYS A 48 5.12 -6.73 1.14
C LYS A 48 5.05 -6.68 2.65
N ILE A 49 4.61 -7.77 3.26
CA ILE A 49 4.63 -7.98 4.71
C ILE A 49 5.75 -8.96 5.03
N LEU A 50 6.64 -8.52 5.91
CA LEU A 50 7.75 -9.30 6.43
C LEU A 50 7.32 -9.95 7.74
N THR A 51 7.61 -11.23 7.89
CA THR A 51 7.22 -12.01 9.08
C THR A 51 8.45 -12.49 9.84
N ILE A 52 8.24 -13.05 11.03
CA ILE A 52 9.28 -13.83 11.73
C ILE A 52 9.69 -15.06 10.91
N LYS A 53 10.86 -15.63 11.23
CA LYS A 53 11.56 -16.63 10.42
C LYS A 53 10.72 -17.89 10.12
N GLU A 54 9.84 -18.26 11.03
CA GLU A 54 8.99 -19.45 10.98
C GLU A 54 7.82 -19.30 10.00
N TYR A 55 7.50 -18.06 9.60
CA TYR A 55 6.40 -17.73 8.70
C TYR A 55 6.92 -17.20 7.37
N ARG A 56 6.13 -17.38 6.31
CA ARG A 56 6.45 -16.85 4.99
C ARG A 56 6.03 -15.39 4.91
N ASN A 57 6.90 -14.57 4.33
CA ASN A 57 6.55 -13.22 3.89
C ASN A 57 5.35 -13.26 2.93
N VAL A 58 4.47 -12.26 3.02
CA VAL A 58 3.26 -12.17 2.20
C VAL A 58 3.39 -10.99 1.24
N GLN A 59 2.91 -11.16 0.00
CA GLN A 59 2.83 -10.10 -0.99
C GLN A 59 1.36 -9.86 -1.35
N PHE A 60 0.91 -8.62 -1.20
CA PHE A 60 -0.38 -8.14 -1.67
C PHE A 60 -0.21 -7.28 -2.92
N SER A 61 -1.23 -7.31 -3.77
CA SER A 61 -1.45 -6.34 -4.84
C SER A 61 -2.76 -5.64 -4.56
N TRP A 62 -2.73 -4.33 -4.30
CA TRP A 62 -3.93 -3.53 -4.10
C TRP A 62 -4.26 -2.79 -5.39
N PHE A 63 -5.43 -3.06 -5.94
CA PHE A 63 -5.95 -2.34 -7.11
C PHE A 63 -6.82 -1.17 -6.65
N THR A 64 -6.56 0.00 -7.22
CA THR A 64 -7.24 1.25 -6.87
C THR A 64 -7.24 2.23 -8.04
N ASN A 65 -7.86 3.39 -7.90
CA ASN A 65 -7.94 4.43 -8.93
C ASN A 65 -7.36 5.77 -8.41
N SER A 66 -7.29 6.77 -9.28
CA SER A 66 -6.68 8.08 -8.99
C SER A 66 -7.32 8.75 -7.78
N THR A 67 -8.65 8.71 -7.66
CA THR A 67 -9.36 9.36 -6.55
C THR A 67 -8.86 8.89 -5.19
N TYR A 68 -8.63 7.59 -5.03
CA TYR A 68 -8.12 7.05 -3.77
C TYR A 68 -6.60 7.15 -3.63
N ILE A 69 -5.85 7.21 -4.74
CA ILE A 69 -4.39 7.34 -4.68
C ILE A 69 -3.97 8.75 -4.31
N ASP A 70 -4.71 9.75 -4.77
CA ASP A 70 -4.41 11.17 -4.52
C ASP A 70 -4.53 11.52 -3.02
N ASP A 71 -5.37 10.81 -2.26
CA ASP A 71 -5.44 10.93 -0.79
C ASP A 71 -4.10 10.61 -0.08
N TYR A 72 -3.22 9.87 -0.75
CA TYR A 72 -1.88 9.53 -0.24
C TYR A 72 -0.80 10.46 -0.78
N TYR A 73 -1.14 11.44 -1.62
CA TYR A 73 -0.20 12.46 -2.07
C TYR A 73 -0.32 13.70 -1.18
N LEU A 74 0.45 13.72 -0.10
CA LEU A 74 0.40 14.78 0.94
C LEU A 74 1.44 15.89 0.73
N ASP A 75 2.01 16.00 -0.46
CA ASP A 75 3.04 16.99 -0.77
C ASP A 75 2.40 18.26 -1.37
N ASN A 76 2.96 19.42 -1.05
CA ASN A 76 2.43 20.73 -1.48
C ASN A 76 2.99 21.17 -2.84
N ASN A 77 3.55 20.23 -3.61
CA ASN A 77 4.06 20.50 -4.94
C ASN A 77 2.92 20.38 -5.96
N ASP A 78 2.51 21.50 -6.55
CA ASP A 78 1.42 21.53 -7.53
C ASP A 78 1.77 20.86 -8.86
N ASN A 79 3.06 20.62 -9.15
CA ASN A 79 3.52 19.98 -10.38
C ASN A 79 4.66 18.98 -10.10
N PRO A 80 4.36 17.87 -9.41
CA PRO A 80 5.38 16.86 -9.15
C PRO A 80 5.77 16.13 -10.43
N THR A 81 7.03 15.74 -10.51
CA THR A 81 7.43 14.71 -11.45
C THR A 81 6.74 13.39 -11.10
N ASN A 82 6.55 12.51 -12.08
CA ASN A 82 6.01 11.17 -11.85
C ASN A 82 6.78 10.38 -10.78
N LYS A 83 8.07 10.66 -10.61
CA LYS A 83 8.89 10.02 -9.59
C LYS A 83 8.54 10.55 -8.20
N GLU A 84 8.53 11.88 -8.02
CA GLU A 84 8.18 12.50 -6.73
C GLU A 84 6.79 12.10 -6.27
N PHE A 85 5.82 12.10 -7.19
CA PHE A 85 4.47 11.62 -6.92
C PHE A 85 4.47 10.18 -6.39
N LYS A 86 5.13 9.27 -7.12
CA LYS A 86 5.20 7.85 -6.72
C LYS A 86 5.91 7.66 -5.39
N ASP A 87 7.04 8.32 -5.19
CA ASP A 87 7.84 8.18 -3.98
C ASP A 87 7.05 8.71 -2.76
N SER A 88 6.36 9.84 -2.90
CA SER A 88 5.49 10.42 -1.85
C SER A 88 4.32 9.49 -1.51
N VAL A 89 3.55 9.06 -2.52
CA VAL A 89 2.42 8.14 -2.32
C VAL A 89 2.87 6.84 -1.68
N MET A 90 3.95 6.24 -2.18
CA MET A 90 4.46 4.98 -1.64
C MET A 90 4.91 5.13 -0.19
N LYS A 91 5.58 6.24 0.14
CA LYS A 91 5.98 6.54 1.52
C LYS A 91 4.78 6.70 2.45
N ASN A 92 3.77 7.48 2.06
CA ASN A 92 2.61 7.74 2.90
C ASN A 92 1.75 6.48 3.11
N ILE A 93 1.63 5.62 2.08
CA ILE A 93 1.02 4.29 2.22
C ILE A 93 1.83 3.42 3.18
N GLU A 94 3.15 3.40 3.05
CA GLU A 94 4.01 2.62 3.96
C GLU A 94 3.88 3.10 5.42
N GLU A 95 3.85 4.41 5.65
CA GLU A 95 3.62 5.00 6.98
C GLU A 95 2.27 4.60 7.57
N LEU A 96 1.18 4.60 6.78
CA LEU A 96 -0.12 4.09 7.22
C LEU A 96 -0.03 2.63 7.68
N LEU A 97 0.63 1.76 6.91
CA LEU A 97 0.78 0.35 7.24
C LEU A 97 1.62 0.16 8.50
N ILE A 98 2.69 0.95 8.67
CA ILE A 98 3.55 0.94 9.86
C ILE A 98 2.76 1.37 11.09
N ASN A 99 1.99 2.46 10.99
CA ASN A 99 1.18 2.97 12.08
C ASN A 99 0.12 1.95 12.51
N THR A 100 -0.51 1.27 11.55
CA THR A 100 -1.45 0.17 11.81
C THR A 100 -0.78 -0.96 12.59
N LEU A 101 0.42 -1.38 12.16
CA LEU A 101 1.20 -2.40 12.87
C LEU A 101 1.62 -1.95 14.28
N ALA A 102 2.01 -0.68 14.44
CA ALA A 102 2.46 -0.11 15.71
C ALA A 102 1.31 -0.01 16.73
N MET A 103 0.13 0.44 16.31
CA MET A 103 -1.07 0.49 17.16
C MET A 103 -1.38 -0.89 17.72
N LYS A 104 -1.23 -1.96 16.92
CA LYS A 104 -1.44 -3.33 17.38
C LYS A 104 -0.39 -3.84 18.35
N LYS A 105 0.87 -3.39 18.24
CA LYS A 105 1.94 -3.80 19.18
C LYS A 105 1.84 -3.13 20.54
N CYS A 106 1.13 -2.01 20.63
CA CYS A 106 0.90 -1.27 21.88
C CYS A 106 -0.42 -1.64 22.60
N SER A 107 -1.29 -2.43 21.96
CA SER A 107 -2.58 -2.90 22.48
C SER A 107 -2.50 -4.31 23.05
#